data_AF-B0E6R1-F1
#
_entry.id   AF-B0E6R1-F1
#
_cell.length_a   1.000
_cell.length_b   1.000
_cell.length_c   1.000
_cell.angle_alpha   90.00
_cell.angle_beta   90.00
_cell.angle_gamma   90.00
#
_symmetry.space_group_name_H-M   'P 1'
#
loop_
_entity.id
_entity.type
_entity.pdbx_description
1 polymer ?
#
loop_
_entity_poly.entity_id
_entity_poly.type
_entity_poly.pdbx_seq_one_letter_code
_entity_poly.pdbx_strand_id
1 'polypeptide(L)'
;MASKEEDAMKTIRDLDVDYLLVVFGGYLGYSSDDINKFLWMIRIGAGVNPSLNENNYYNHGTYTVGDPSNTFKYSMMYKMCYHNFYKASNGYHSGMDAVRREIIKEQTYFKNIQEAFTSQHWIVRIYKVNKPNPIDSLL
;
A
#
# COMPACT_ATOMS: atom_id res chain seq x y z
N MET A 1 4.07 0.37 7.19
CA MET A 1 2.85 0.40 6.36
C MET A 1 2.34 1.81 6.07
N ALA A 2 2.25 2.70 7.07
CA ALA A 2 1.69 4.04 6.89
C ALA A 2 2.67 5.08 6.29
N SER A 3 3.98 4.82 6.33
CA SER A 3 5.02 5.72 5.84
C SER A 3 5.31 5.54 4.35
N LYS A 4 6.06 6.48 3.78
CA LYS A 4 6.68 6.34 2.45
C LYS A 4 7.64 5.16 2.44
N GLU A 5 7.93 4.64 1.25
CA GLU A 5 8.82 3.50 1.09
C GLU A 5 10.20 3.72 1.71
N GLU A 6 10.83 4.86 1.44
CA GLU A 6 12.18 5.19 1.94
C GLU A 6 12.26 5.14 3.47
N ASP A 7 11.26 5.69 4.16
CA ASP A 7 11.17 5.66 5.62
C ASP A 7 10.84 4.26 6.14
N ALA A 8 9.91 3.56 5.47
CA ALA A 8 9.49 2.22 5.88
C ALA A 8 10.62 1.20 5.72
N MET A 9 11.50 1.37 4.72
CA MET A 9 12.61 0.46 4.46
C MET A 9 13.59 0.35 5.62
N LYS A 10 13.78 1.42 6.39
CA LYS A 10 14.62 1.38 7.60
C LYS A 10 14.06 0.34 8.58
N THR A 11 12.80 0.50 8.99
CA THR A 11 12.13 -0.42 9.92
C THR A 11 12.02 -1.85 9.37
N ILE A 12 11.72 -2.01 8.07
CA ILE A 12 11.62 -3.34 7.43
C ILE A 12 12.96 -4.08 7.52
N ARG A 13 14.08 -3.39 7.28
CA ARG A 13 15.42 -3.97 7.37
C ARG A 13 15.87 -4.19 8.80
N ASP A 14 15.60 -3.25 9.71
CA ASP A 14 15.92 -3.38 11.14
C ASP A 14 15.22 -4.60 11.78
N LEU A 15 14.06 -4.99 11.25
CA LEU A 15 13.29 -6.16 11.69
C LEU A 15 13.57 -7.44 10.86
N ASP A 16 14.57 -7.41 9.96
CA ASP A 16 14.96 -8.54 9.10
C ASP A 16 13.79 -9.16 8.32
N VAL A 17 12.93 -8.32 7.75
CA VAL A 17 11.74 -8.78 7.02
C VAL A 17 12.09 -9.13 5.56
N ASP A 18 11.86 -10.39 5.17
CA ASP A 18 12.06 -10.84 3.77
C ASP A 18 10.82 -10.61 2.87
N TYR A 19 9.61 -10.72 3.42
CA TYR A 19 8.36 -10.63 2.66
C TYR A 19 7.31 -9.80 3.40
N LEU A 20 6.52 -9.08 2.62
CA LEU A 20 5.37 -8.30 3.07
C LEU A 20 4.11 -8.85 2.42
N LEU A 21 3.04 -8.98 3.20
CA LEU A 21 1.73 -9.42 2.73
C LEU A 21 0.70 -8.32 2.95
N VAL A 22 -0.18 -8.11 1.97
CA VAL A 22 -1.40 -7.30 2.12
C VAL A 22 -2.62 -8.06 1.62
N VAL A 23 -3.74 -7.85 2.29
CA VAL A 23 -5.07 -8.30 1.85
C VAL A 23 -5.75 -7.15 1.11
N PHE A 24 -6.09 -7.37 -0.15
CA PHE A 24 -6.67 -6.35 -1.02
C PHE A 24 -8.01 -6.81 -1.61
N GLY A 25 -9.09 -6.11 -1.28
CA GLY A 25 -10.43 -6.51 -1.68
C GLY A 25 -10.96 -5.82 -2.92
N GLY A 26 -10.25 -4.81 -3.45
CA GLY A 26 -10.76 -3.94 -4.50
C GLY A 26 -11.07 -4.65 -5.82
N TYR A 27 -10.46 -5.80 -6.11
CA TYR A 27 -10.75 -6.55 -7.34
C TYR A 27 -12.08 -7.32 -7.30
N LEU A 28 -12.50 -7.87 -6.15
CA LEU A 28 -13.75 -8.65 -6.05
C LEU A 28 -14.85 -7.99 -5.22
N GLY A 29 -14.56 -6.89 -4.52
CA GLY A 29 -15.50 -6.27 -3.59
C GLY A 29 -15.44 -6.87 -2.18
N TYR A 30 -14.31 -7.43 -1.76
CA TYR A 30 -14.13 -7.96 -0.41
C TYR A 30 -13.84 -6.85 0.60
N SER A 31 -14.82 -6.45 1.39
CA SER A 31 -14.70 -5.26 2.27
C SER A 31 -13.83 -5.44 3.51
N SER A 32 -13.50 -6.67 3.93
CA SER A 32 -12.64 -6.92 5.10
C SER A 32 -11.15 -6.93 4.75
N ASP A 33 -10.74 -5.98 3.92
CA ASP A 33 -9.37 -5.83 3.43
C ASP A 33 -8.56 -4.80 4.25
N ASP A 34 -7.27 -4.66 3.93
CA ASP A 34 -6.36 -3.84 4.72
C ASP A 34 -6.54 -2.33 4.49
N ILE A 35 -7.11 -1.91 3.36
CA ILE A 35 -7.45 -0.50 3.11
C ILE A 35 -8.55 -0.04 4.08
N ASN A 36 -9.59 -0.84 4.33
CA ASN A 36 -10.64 -0.48 5.31
C ASN A 36 -10.14 -0.47 6.75
N LYS A 37 -9.11 -1.27 7.05
CA LYS A 37 -8.49 -1.34 8.38
C LYS A 37 -7.35 -0.33 8.55
N PHE A 38 -6.95 0.39 7.49
CA PHE A 38 -5.71 1.16 7.46
C PHE A 38 -5.70 2.33 8.45
N LEU A 39 -6.82 3.05 8.62
CA LEU A 39 -6.92 4.14 9.60
C LEU A 39 -6.66 3.65 11.03
N TRP A 40 -7.07 2.44 11.37
CA TRP A 40 -6.74 1.83 12.67
C TRP A 40 -5.23 1.61 12.83
N MET A 41 -4.56 1.15 11.77
CA MET A 41 -3.09 0.98 11.79
C MET A 41 -2.39 2.33 12.01
N ILE A 42 -2.89 3.42 11.40
CA ILE A 42 -2.36 4.77 11.59
C ILE A 42 -2.54 5.23 13.04
N ARG A 43 -3.74 5.07 13.61
CA ARG A 43 -4.04 5.44 15.00
C ARG A 43 -3.14 4.72 16.01
N ILE A 44 -2.90 3.43 15.80
CA ILE A 44 -1.99 2.64 16.65
C ILE A 44 -0.55 3.15 16.48
N GLY A 45 -0.10 3.35 15.25
CA GLY A 45 1.25 3.85 14.98
C GLY A 45 1.51 5.25 15.53
N ALA A 46 0.50 6.13 15.50
CA ALA A 46 0.57 7.49 16.03
C ALA A 46 0.84 7.54 17.53
N GLY A 47 0.47 6.49 18.28
CA GLY A 47 0.79 6.37 19.71
C GLY A 47 2.29 6.24 20.00
N VAL A 48 3.10 5.86 19.01
CA VAL A 48 4.56 5.69 19.14
C VAL A 48 5.34 6.68 18.27
N ASN A 49 4.82 7.02 17.09
CA ASN A 49 5.44 7.94 16.16
C ASN A 49 4.55 9.17 15.93
N PRO A 50 4.85 10.32 16.59
CA PRO A 50 4.07 11.55 16.46
C PRO A 50 4.00 12.13 15.04
N SER A 51 4.89 11.72 14.13
CA SER A 51 4.82 12.15 12.72
C SER A 51 3.63 11.55 11.97
N LEU A 52 3.05 10.46 12.49
CA LEU A 52 1.83 9.87 11.94
C LEU A 52 0.61 10.64 12.43
N ASN A 53 0.09 11.52 11.56
CA ASN A 53 -1.16 12.23 11.80
C ASN A 53 -2.23 11.72 10.84
N GLU A 54 -3.33 11.21 11.37
CA GLU A 54 -4.45 10.65 10.61
C GLU A 54 -5.03 11.66 9.59
N ASN A 55 -5.10 12.95 9.96
CA ASN A 55 -5.65 13.99 9.08
C ASN A 55 -4.86 14.14 7.77
N ASN A 56 -3.58 13.77 7.75
CA ASN A 56 -2.76 13.82 6.55
C ASN A 56 -3.16 12.78 5.50
N TYR A 57 -3.95 11.76 5.86
CA TYR A 57 -4.42 10.70 4.96
C TYR A 57 -5.78 11.00 4.31
N TYR A 58 -6.42 12.11 4.69
CA TYR A 58 -7.64 12.60 4.06
C TYR A 58 -7.30 13.61 2.96
N ASN A 59 -8.11 13.64 1.90
CA ASN A 59 -8.12 14.70 0.91
C ASN A 59 -9.45 15.46 1.01
N HIS A 60 -9.39 16.77 1.26
CA HIS A 60 -10.58 17.60 1.54
C HIS A 60 -11.58 16.98 2.55
N GLY A 61 -11.05 16.38 3.62
CA GLY A 61 -11.85 15.74 4.67
C GLY A 61 -12.41 14.35 4.31
N THR A 62 -12.13 13.83 3.12
CA THR A 62 -12.60 12.53 2.64
C THR A 62 -11.44 11.52 2.56
N TYR A 63 -11.68 10.30 3.05
CA TYR A 63 -10.76 9.18 2.88
C TYR A 63 -11.11 8.47 1.57
N THR A 64 -10.41 8.84 0.51
CA THR A 64 -10.64 8.39 -0.88
C THR A 64 -9.38 7.73 -1.43
N VAL A 65 -9.58 6.73 -2.30
CA VAL A 65 -8.52 5.99 -3.02
C VAL A 65 -8.39 6.44 -4.48
N GLY A 66 -9.43 7.05 -5.07
CA GLY A 66 -9.41 7.58 -6.42
C GLY A 66 -8.76 8.96 -6.53
N ASP A 67 -8.90 9.79 -5.49
CA ASP A 67 -8.20 11.08 -5.35
C ASP A 67 -7.54 11.21 -3.95
N PRO A 68 -6.62 10.28 -3.60
CA PRO A 68 -6.04 10.21 -2.27
C PRO A 68 -5.12 11.40 -1.98
N SER A 69 -4.94 11.72 -0.71
CA SER A 69 -3.89 12.66 -0.30
C SER A 69 -2.51 12.14 -0.70
N ASN A 70 -1.53 13.04 -0.87
CA ASN A 70 -0.15 12.63 -1.17
C ASN A 70 0.41 11.65 -0.12
N THR A 71 0.11 11.87 1.16
CA THR A 71 0.55 10.99 2.26
C THR A 71 -0.03 9.59 2.10
N PHE A 72 -1.32 9.47 1.76
CA PHE A 72 -1.93 8.17 1.54
C PHE A 72 -1.42 7.50 0.26
N LYS A 73 -1.40 8.22 -0.86
CA LYS A 73 -0.92 7.75 -2.18
C LYS A 73 0.49 7.18 -2.13
N TYR A 74 1.39 7.81 -1.38
CA TYR A 74 2.79 7.38 -1.27
C TYR A 74 3.06 6.42 -0.11
N SER A 75 2.06 6.09 0.70
CA SER A 75 2.20 5.09 1.77
C SER A 75 2.47 3.69 1.20
N MET A 76 3.22 2.88 1.94
CA MET A 76 3.46 1.48 1.56
C MET A 76 2.13 0.73 1.34
N MET A 77 1.13 0.95 2.20
CA MET A 77 -0.17 0.28 2.09
C MET A 77 -0.85 0.55 0.75
N TYR A 78 -1.01 1.82 0.37
CA TYR A 78 -1.66 2.21 -0.88
C TYR A 78 -0.91 1.62 -2.07
N LYS A 79 0.42 1.82 -2.11
CA LYS A 79 1.26 1.32 -3.20
C LYS A 79 1.14 -0.20 -3.35
N MET A 80 1.15 -0.94 -2.24
CA MET A 80 1.11 -2.42 -2.26
C MET A 80 -0.27 -2.95 -2.67
N CYS A 81 -1.36 -2.29 -2.27
CA CYS A 81 -2.69 -2.73 -2.68
C CYS A 81 -2.97 -2.44 -4.16
N TYR A 82 -2.56 -1.25 -4.64
CA TYR A 82 -2.93 -0.73 -5.96
C TYR A 82 -1.85 -0.86 -7.04
N HIS A 83 -0.70 -1.50 -6.74
CA HIS A 83 0.31 -1.77 -7.77
C HIS A 83 -0.28 -2.56 -8.94
N ASN A 84 -0.10 -2.04 -10.16
CA ASN A 84 -0.66 -2.56 -11.40
C ASN A 84 -2.20 -2.60 -11.47
N PHE A 85 -2.92 -1.98 -10.52
CA PHE A 85 -4.38 -2.08 -10.47
C PHE A 85 -5.10 -1.20 -11.49
N TYR A 86 -4.50 -0.08 -11.93
CA TYR A 86 -5.11 0.83 -12.91
C TYR A 86 -5.49 0.15 -14.25
N LYS A 87 -4.80 -0.93 -14.61
CA LYS A 87 -5.04 -1.77 -15.80
C LYS A 87 -5.90 -3.02 -15.53
N ALA A 88 -6.21 -3.29 -14.26
CA ALA A 88 -6.98 -4.46 -13.87
C ALA A 88 -8.47 -4.22 -14.16
N SER A 89 -9.13 -5.18 -14.81
CA SER A 89 -10.57 -5.20 -15.00
C SER A 89 -11.11 -6.57 -14.61
N ASN A 90 -12.28 -6.56 -13.99
CA ASN A 90 -13.08 -7.72 -13.60
C ASN A 90 -14.45 -7.72 -14.33
N GLY A 91 -14.51 -7.11 -15.53
CA GLY A 91 -15.75 -6.94 -16.29
C GLY A 91 -16.39 -5.55 -16.16
N TYR A 92 -15.80 -4.66 -15.37
CA TYR A 92 -16.14 -3.24 -15.29
C TYR A 92 -15.04 -2.35 -15.90
N HIS A 93 -15.09 -1.05 -15.61
CA HIS A 93 -14.03 -0.10 -15.95
C HIS A 93 -12.68 -0.54 -15.36
N SER A 94 -11.61 -0.40 -16.16
CA SER A 94 -10.25 -0.65 -15.71
C SER A 94 -9.90 0.21 -14.49
N GLY A 95 -9.27 -0.38 -13.48
CA GLY A 95 -8.88 0.31 -12.26
C GLY A 95 -10.02 0.60 -11.28
N MET A 96 -11.23 0.09 -11.51
CA MET A 96 -12.35 0.24 -10.58
C MET A 96 -12.13 -0.59 -9.30
N ASP A 97 -12.02 0.08 -8.15
CA ASP A 97 -12.11 -0.57 -6.84
C ASP A 97 -13.58 -0.91 -6.55
N ALA A 98 -13.93 -2.19 -6.52
CA ALA A 98 -15.30 -2.66 -6.34
C ALA A 98 -15.86 -2.42 -4.92
N VAL A 99 -15.00 -2.23 -3.91
CA VAL A 99 -15.42 -1.91 -2.53
C VAL A 99 -15.72 -0.42 -2.40
N ARG A 100 -14.80 0.45 -2.85
CA ARG A 100 -14.93 1.91 -2.70
C ARG A 100 -15.71 2.58 -3.82
N ARG A 101 -15.88 1.90 -4.96
CA ARG A 101 -16.51 2.44 -6.18
C ARG A 101 -15.77 3.65 -6.75
N GLU A 102 -14.44 3.63 -6.67
CA GLU A 102 -13.55 4.68 -7.17
C GLU A 102 -12.55 4.11 -8.17
N ILE A 103 -12.10 4.94 -9.11
CA ILE A 103 -11.19 4.53 -10.19
C ILE A 103 -9.76 4.94 -9.85
N ILE A 104 -8.88 3.95 -9.83
CA ILE A 104 -7.44 4.14 -9.73
C ILE A 104 -6.88 4.41 -11.11
N LYS A 105 -6.41 5.63 -11.34
CA LYS A 105 -5.96 6.09 -12.67
C LYS A 105 -4.46 5.95 -12.87
N GLU A 106 -3.69 5.94 -11.79
CA GLU A 106 -2.24 6.05 -11.84
C GLU A 106 -1.55 4.81 -11.27
N GLN A 107 -0.36 4.53 -11.81
CA GLN A 107 0.52 3.49 -11.31
C GLN A 107 1.47 4.05 -10.25
N THR A 108 1.70 3.26 -9.20
CA THR A 108 2.79 3.50 -8.25
C THR A 108 3.90 2.48 -8.42
N TYR A 109 5.15 2.93 -8.28
CA TYR A 109 6.34 2.11 -8.47
C TYR A 109 7.11 1.91 -7.16
N PHE A 110 7.76 0.77 -7.03
CA PHE A 110 8.67 0.46 -5.92
C PHE A 110 10.12 0.53 -6.36
N LYS A 111 11.01 0.87 -5.43
CA LYS A 111 12.46 0.85 -5.64
C LYS A 111 13.12 -0.33 -4.91
N ASN A 112 12.62 -0.67 -3.73
CA ASN A 112 13.25 -1.56 -2.75
C ASN A 112 12.46 -2.84 -2.49
N ILE A 113 11.27 -2.99 -3.08
CA ILE A 113 10.48 -4.22 -3.01
C ILE A 113 9.97 -4.58 -4.39
N GLN A 114 9.66 -5.86 -4.60
CA GLN A 114 9.09 -6.35 -5.85
C GLN A 114 7.92 -7.29 -5.59
N GLU A 115 6.93 -7.31 -6.48
CA GLU A 115 5.82 -8.24 -6.39
C GLU A 115 6.34 -9.68 -6.56
N ALA A 116 6.05 -10.55 -5.59
CA ALA A 116 6.45 -11.95 -5.59
C ALA A 116 5.28 -12.87 -5.96
N PHE A 117 4.06 -12.51 -5.54
CA PHE A 117 2.85 -13.27 -5.83
C PHE A 117 1.62 -12.37 -5.71
N THR A 118 0.65 -12.57 -6.60
CA THR A 118 -0.70 -12.03 -6.49
C THR A 118 -1.69 -13.15 -6.77
N SER A 119 -2.66 -13.35 -5.88
CA SER A 119 -3.66 -14.41 -6.06
C SER A 119 -4.54 -14.14 -7.28
N GLN A 120 -5.20 -15.18 -7.82
CA GLN A 120 -6.02 -15.09 -9.04
C GLN A 120 -7.05 -13.95 -8.98
N HIS A 121 -7.64 -13.74 -7.80
CA HIS A 121 -8.63 -12.70 -7.57
C HIS A 121 -8.11 -11.51 -6.76
N TRP A 122 -6.78 -11.40 -6.67
CA TRP A 122 -6.05 -10.27 -6.08
C TRP A 122 -6.35 -10.02 -4.59
N ILE A 123 -6.97 -10.98 -3.90
CA ILE A 123 -7.26 -10.92 -2.46
C ILE A 123 -5.98 -10.89 -1.63
N VAL A 124 -4.95 -11.62 -2.05
CA VAL A 124 -3.66 -11.70 -1.34
C VAL A 124 -2.57 -11.26 -2.29
N ARG A 125 -1.76 -10.31 -1.84
CA ARG A 125 -0.56 -9.85 -2.55
C ARG A 125 0.65 -9.98 -1.65
N ILE A 126 1.73 -10.51 -2.19
CA ILE A 126 2.99 -10.75 -1.48
C ILE A 126 4.09 -10.03 -2.23
N TYR A 127 4.87 -9.25 -1.48
CA TYR A 127 6.02 -8.51 -1.97
C TYR A 127 7.29 -9.03 -1.31
N LYS A 128 8.34 -9.22 -2.09
CA LYS A 128 9.67 -9.56 -1.60
C LYS A 128 10.46 -8.28 -1.37
N VAL A 129 11.16 -8.21 -0.24
CA VAL A 129 12.07 -7.12 0.07
C VAL A 129 13.40 -7.35 -0.66
N ASN A 130 13.87 -6.33 -1.38
CA ASN A 130 15.16 -6.39 -2.05
C ASN A 130 16.26 -6.28 -0.99
N LYS A 131 17.17 -7.25 -0.98
CA LYS A 131 18.33 -7.20 -0.09
C LYS A 131 19.27 -6.08 -0.57
N PRO A 132 19.86 -5.29 0.35
CA PRO A 132 20.86 -4.31 -0.02
C PRO A 132 21.99 -5.01 -0.78
N ASN A 133 22.54 -4.35 -1.80
CA ASN A 133 23.73 -4.87 -2.45
C ASN A 133 24.85 -4.95 -1.38
N PRO A 134 25.58 -6.07 -1.28
CA PRO A 134 26.67 -6.22 -0.32
C PRO A 134 27.74 -5.11 -0.44
N ILE A 135 27.85 -4.49 -1.61
CA ILE A 135 28.77 -3.39 -1.90
C ILE A 135 28.29 -2.07 -1.26
N ASP A 136 26.97 -1.82 -1.21
CA ASP A 136 26.41 -0.58 -0.64
C ASP A 136 26.53 -0.56 0.90
N SER A 137 26.73 -1.71 1.55
CA SER A 137 26.97 -1.82 2.99
C SER A 137 28.44 -1.63 3.39
N LEU A 138 29.35 -1.45 2.42
CA LEU A 138 30.79 -1.29 2.63
C LEU A 138 31.29 0.15 2.39
N LEU A 139 30.40 1.05 1.98
CA LEU A 139 30.62 2.49 1.77
C LEU A 139 29.85 3.30 2.81
#